data_AF-J4K867-F1
#
_entry.id   AF-J4K867-F1
#
_cell.length_a   1.000
_cell.length_b   1.000
_cell.length_c   1.000
_cell.angle_alpha   90.00
_cell.angle_beta   90.00
_cell.angle_gamma   90.00
#
_symmetry.space_group_name_H-M   'P 1'
#
loop_
_entity.id
_entity.type
_entity.pdbx_description
1 polymer ?
#
loop_
_entity_poly.entity_id
_entity_poly.type
_entity_poly.pdbx_seq_one_letter_code
_entity_poly.pdbx_strand_id
1 'polypeptide(L)'
;MKKGLIKSAAILFAAFSLGGAVVPPVTAQAAVLERMPADRGEWRRDEHGWYYMLNVNAGTSYVADSWIKDNGKWYYFDHWGYMYRNAWINYQGSSYYVGADGAMWYNARTPDGYWVDSNGKWVR
;
A
#
# COMPACT_ATOMS: atom_id res chain seq x y z
N MET A 1 -29.92 -0.05 -30.34
CA MET A 1 -28.80 0.57 -29.58
C MET A 1 -29.31 0.93 -28.20
N LYS A 2 -28.93 0.21 -27.15
CA LYS A 2 -29.40 0.44 -25.78
C LYS A 2 -28.28 1.11 -24.97
N LYS A 3 -28.44 2.38 -24.61
CA LYS A 3 -27.60 3.09 -23.64
C LYS A 3 -28.49 3.39 -22.42
N GLY A 4 -28.32 2.63 -21.34
CA GLY A 4 -28.94 2.91 -20.05
C GLY A 4 -27.92 3.60 -19.16
N LEU A 5 -28.12 4.88 -18.88
CA LEU A 5 -27.30 5.70 -17.98
C LEU A 5 -27.96 5.66 -16.59
N ILE A 6 -27.35 4.97 -15.63
CA ILE A 6 -27.83 4.93 -14.23
C ILE A 6 -27.18 6.09 -13.48
N LYS A 7 -28.03 6.85 -12.79
CA LYS A 7 -27.78 8.09 -12.05
C LYS A 7 -26.97 7.79 -10.79
N SER A 8 -25.89 8.54 -10.55
CA SER A 8 -25.10 8.46 -9.32
C SER A 8 -25.90 8.99 -8.12
N ALA A 9 -26.09 8.14 -7.11
CA ALA A 9 -26.58 8.52 -5.79
C ALA A 9 -25.41 8.59 -4.82
N ALA A 10 -25.32 9.70 -4.08
CA ALA A 10 -24.35 9.92 -3.02
C ALA A 10 -24.59 8.98 -1.83
N ILE A 11 -23.53 8.55 -1.16
CA ILE A 11 -23.61 8.00 0.20
C ILE A 11 -22.61 8.74 1.08
N LEU A 12 -23.15 9.33 2.14
CA LEU A 12 -22.51 10.16 3.15
C LEU A 12 -21.48 9.37 3.97
N PHE A 13 -20.39 10.04 4.36
CA PHE A 13 -19.63 9.68 5.55
C PHE A 13 -20.41 10.11 6.80
N ALA A 14 -20.70 9.20 7.71
CA ALA A 14 -20.99 9.56 9.09
C ALA A 14 -20.64 8.44 10.09
N ALA A 15 -19.77 8.84 11.02
CA ALA A 15 -19.65 8.43 12.42
C ALA A 15 -19.33 6.97 12.76
N PHE A 16 -18.29 6.79 13.60
CA PHE A 16 -18.50 5.98 14.79
C PHE A 16 -17.63 6.41 15.98
N SER A 17 -18.31 6.70 17.08
CA SER A 17 -17.83 6.91 18.45
C SER A 17 -17.59 5.56 19.18
N LEU A 18 -16.71 5.60 20.19
CA LEU A 18 -16.40 4.62 21.25
C LEU A 18 -17.22 3.32 21.41
N GLY A 19 -16.48 2.20 21.55
CA GLY A 19 -16.71 1.14 22.55
C GLY A 19 -17.60 -0.07 22.16
N GLY A 20 -17.01 -1.26 22.09
CA GLY A 20 -17.72 -2.56 22.07
C GLY A 20 -17.13 -3.57 21.08
N ALA A 21 -16.64 -4.71 21.58
CA ALA A 21 -16.08 -5.77 20.74
C ALA A 21 -17.14 -6.40 19.83
N VAL A 22 -16.88 -6.43 18.53
CA VAL A 22 -17.61 -7.23 17.53
C VAL A 22 -16.58 -8.09 16.82
N VAL A 23 -16.65 -9.41 17.00
CA VAL A 23 -15.95 -10.37 16.13
C VAL A 23 -16.85 -10.74 14.95
N PRO A 24 -16.39 -10.50 13.71
CA PRO A 24 -16.81 -11.27 12.54
C PRO A 24 -15.60 -11.89 11.78
N PRO A 25 -15.78 -12.87 10.90
CA PRO A 25 -15.78 -14.31 11.19
C PRO A 25 -14.55 -15.06 10.61
N VAL A 26 -13.94 -15.95 11.40
CA VAL A 26 -12.77 -16.79 11.01
C VAL A 26 -13.10 -17.90 9.99
N THR A 27 -14.25 -17.87 9.30
CA THR A 27 -14.66 -19.00 8.43
C THR A 27 -15.25 -18.60 7.08
N ALA A 28 -15.19 -17.33 6.68
CA ALA A 28 -15.68 -16.89 5.36
C ALA A 28 -14.69 -16.04 4.54
N GLN A 29 -13.49 -15.74 5.05
CA GLN A 29 -12.56 -14.83 4.36
C GLN A 29 -11.72 -15.48 3.24
N ALA A 30 -11.54 -16.80 3.23
CA ALA A 30 -10.69 -17.45 2.22
C ALA A 30 -11.33 -17.54 0.82
N ALA A 31 -12.66 -17.59 0.72
CA ALA A 31 -13.36 -17.88 -0.53
C ALA A 31 -13.93 -16.64 -1.27
N VAL A 32 -13.87 -15.44 -0.69
CA VAL A 32 -14.32 -14.18 -1.33
C VAL A 32 -13.14 -13.43 -2.00
N LEU A 33 -11.90 -13.94 -1.88
CA LEU A 33 -10.69 -13.30 -2.37
C LEU A 33 -10.44 -13.39 -3.89
N GLU A 34 -11.27 -14.14 -4.64
CA GLU A 34 -11.08 -14.50 -6.05
C GLU A 34 -11.90 -13.65 -7.07
N ARG A 35 -12.61 -12.61 -6.64
CA ARG A 35 -13.33 -11.68 -7.54
C ARG A 35 -13.05 -10.26 -7.03
N MET A 36 -12.08 -9.50 -7.54
CA MET A 36 -12.15 -8.77 -8.80
C MET A 36 -10.72 -8.48 -9.34
N PRO A 37 -10.36 -8.88 -10.58
CA PRO A 37 -9.02 -8.68 -11.15
C PRO A 37 -8.80 -7.33 -11.85
N ALA A 38 -9.35 -6.21 -11.34
CA ALA A 38 -9.30 -4.92 -12.05
C ALA A 38 -8.92 -3.69 -11.19
N ASP A 39 -8.77 -3.85 -9.89
CA ASP A 39 -8.45 -2.78 -8.93
C ASP A 39 -7.06 -2.93 -8.27
N ARG A 40 -6.41 -4.10 -8.41
CA ARG A 40 -5.03 -4.31 -7.96
C ARG A 40 -4.07 -3.80 -9.03
N GLY A 41 -3.18 -2.91 -8.63
CA GLY A 41 -2.08 -2.46 -9.48
C GLY A 41 -1.09 -3.58 -9.80
N GLU A 42 -0.15 -3.30 -10.70
CA GLU A 42 0.81 -4.27 -11.20
C GLU A 42 2.24 -3.77 -10.97
N TRP A 43 3.08 -4.64 -10.42
CA TRP A 43 4.53 -4.42 -10.37
C TRP A 43 5.13 -4.53 -11.76
N ARG A 44 5.88 -3.50 -12.16
CA ARG A 44 6.67 -3.49 -13.39
C ARG A 44 8.10 -3.05 -13.09
N ARG A 45 8.99 -3.30 -14.04
CA ARG A 45 10.40 -2.95 -13.93
C ARG A 45 10.95 -2.53 -15.28
N ASP A 46 11.76 -1.48 -15.26
CA ASP A 46 12.58 -1.06 -16.40
C ASP A 46 14.06 -0.90 -15.99
N GLU A 47 14.82 -0.12 -16.77
CA GLU A 47 16.23 0.15 -16.52
C GLU A 47 16.49 0.99 -15.26
N HIS A 48 15.53 1.79 -14.82
CA HIS A 48 15.66 2.68 -13.66
C HIS A 48 15.26 1.98 -12.37
N GLY A 49 14.24 1.11 -12.42
CA GLY A 49 13.83 0.39 -11.22
C GLY A 49 12.48 -0.28 -11.31
N TRP A 50 12.02 -0.72 -10.14
CA TRP A 50 10.66 -1.24 -9.98
C TRP A 50 9.70 -0.08 -9.80
N TYR A 51 8.52 -0.15 -10.42
CA TYR A 51 7.43 0.81 -10.26
C TYR A 51 6.10 0.07 -10.18
N TYR A 52 5.06 0.74 -9.65
CA TYR A 52 3.75 0.13 -9.45
C TYR A 52 2.68 0.86 -10.24
N MET A 53 2.11 0.19 -11.24
CA MET A 53 1.07 0.71 -12.12
C MET A 53 -0.31 0.54 -11.48
N LEU A 54 -1.07 1.62 -11.37
CA LEU A 54 -2.46 1.59 -10.92
C LEU A 54 -3.39 1.39 -12.12
N ASN A 55 -4.39 0.51 -11.95
CA ASN A 55 -5.53 0.29 -12.84
C ASN A 55 -5.22 0.41 -14.35
N VAL A 56 -4.78 -0.70 -14.94
CA VAL A 56 -4.39 -0.81 -16.35
C VAL A 56 -5.51 -0.54 -17.37
N ASN A 57 -6.78 -0.44 -16.95
CA ASN A 57 -7.94 -0.39 -17.85
C ASN A 57 -8.65 0.98 -17.95
N ALA A 58 -8.41 1.92 -17.03
CA ALA A 58 -9.12 3.21 -17.00
C ALA A 58 -8.23 4.45 -17.27
N GLY A 59 -6.92 4.23 -17.43
CA GLY A 59 -5.93 5.28 -17.61
C GLY A 59 -4.68 4.96 -16.82
N THR A 60 -3.55 4.83 -17.51
CA THR A 60 -2.26 4.49 -16.90
C THR A 60 -1.80 5.61 -15.96
N SER A 61 -1.85 5.33 -14.66
CA SER A 61 -1.17 6.12 -13.63
C SER A 61 -0.29 5.17 -12.81
N TYR A 62 0.80 5.68 -12.25
CA TYR A 62 1.72 4.93 -11.40
C TYR A 62 1.84 5.61 -10.05
N VAL A 63 2.28 4.86 -9.04
CA VAL A 63 2.49 5.39 -7.69
C VAL A 63 3.78 6.19 -7.65
N ALA A 64 3.71 7.41 -7.13
CA ALA A 64 4.85 8.27 -6.86
C ALA A 64 4.65 8.99 -5.51
N ASP A 65 5.76 9.35 -4.85
CA ASP A 65 5.81 10.05 -3.56
C ASP A 65 4.91 9.44 -2.47
N SER A 66 4.76 8.12 -2.46
CA SER A 66 3.79 7.46 -1.59
C SER A 66 4.14 6.01 -1.28
N TRP A 67 3.48 5.50 -0.25
CA TRP A 67 3.54 4.10 0.16
C TRP A 67 2.44 3.29 -0.51
N ILE A 68 2.75 2.04 -0.87
CA ILE A 68 1.73 1.02 -1.12
C ILE A 68 1.93 -0.18 -0.22
N LYS A 69 0.81 -0.86 0.07
CA LYS A 69 0.82 -2.17 0.70
C LYS A 69 0.47 -3.23 -0.34
N ASP A 70 1.39 -4.16 -0.57
CA ASP A 70 1.16 -5.31 -1.43
C ASP A 70 1.61 -6.59 -0.72
N ASN A 71 0.79 -7.63 -0.77
CA ASN A 71 1.02 -8.91 -0.10
C ASN A 71 1.49 -8.79 1.36
N GLY A 72 0.90 -7.85 2.11
CA GLY A 72 1.21 -7.64 3.52
C GLY A 72 2.47 -6.81 3.80
N LYS A 73 3.26 -6.48 2.78
CA LYS A 73 4.48 -5.67 2.89
C LYS A 73 4.24 -4.24 2.40
N TRP A 74 4.99 -3.29 2.95
CA TRP A 74 4.95 -1.88 2.57
C TRP A 74 6.14 -1.50 1.71
N TYR A 75 5.91 -0.69 0.68
CA TYR A 75 6.92 -0.23 -0.27
C TYR A 75 6.74 1.26 -0.54
N TYR A 76 7.84 2.00 -0.68
CA TYR A 76 7.80 3.44 -0.95
C TYR A 76 8.38 3.77 -2.32
N PHE A 77 7.75 4.72 -3.02
CA PHE A 77 8.15 5.16 -4.35
C PHE A 77 8.60 6.62 -4.31
N ASP A 78 9.61 6.94 -5.09
CA ASP A 78 10.06 8.32 -5.29
C ASP A 78 9.09 9.13 -6.16
N HIS A 79 9.41 10.39 -6.39
CA HIS A 79 8.62 11.31 -7.22
C HIS A 79 8.54 10.93 -8.69
N TRP A 80 9.47 10.11 -9.19
CA TRP A 80 9.43 9.54 -10.54
C TRP A 80 8.63 8.23 -10.59
N GLY A 81 8.26 7.69 -9.44
CA GLY A 81 7.49 6.47 -9.30
C GLY A 81 8.31 5.20 -9.17
N TYR A 82 9.61 5.29 -8.87
CA TYR A 82 10.48 4.15 -8.68
C TYR A 82 10.63 3.79 -7.20
N MET A 83 10.60 2.49 -6.93
CA MET A 83 10.65 1.91 -5.60
C MET A 83 12.04 2.07 -4.98
N TYR A 84 12.09 2.57 -3.74
CA TYR A 84 13.33 2.61 -2.97
C TYR A 84 13.76 1.22 -2.49
N ARG A 85 15.08 1.03 -2.36
CA ARG A 85 15.72 -0.20 -1.85
C ARG A 85 16.93 0.16 -1.01
N ASN A 86 17.16 -0.59 0.07
CA ASN A 86 18.27 -0.37 1.01
C ASN A 86 18.41 1.09 1.47
N ALA A 87 17.29 1.74 1.77
CA ALA A 87 17.25 3.19 1.98
C ALA A 87 16.39 3.58 3.17
N TRP A 88 16.70 4.75 3.74
CA TRP A 88 15.88 5.43 4.72
C TRP A 88 14.86 6.34 4.01
N ILE A 89 13.61 6.24 4.43
CA ILE A 89 12.48 7.04 3.95
C ILE A 89 12.02 7.95 5.08
N ASN A 90 12.03 9.25 4.83
CA ASN A 90 11.41 10.23 5.72
C ASN A 90 10.02 10.54 5.23
N TYR A 91 9.02 10.20 6.04
CA TYR A 91 7.62 10.38 5.69
C TYR A 91 6.84 10.90 6.89
N GLN A 92 6.24 12.09 6.73
CA GLN A 92 5.42 12.75 7.75
C GLN A 92 6.12 12.86 9.13
N GLY A 93 7.40 13.21 9.14
CA GLY A 93 8.17 13.40 10.38
C GLY A 93 8.59 12.11 11.09
N SER A 94 8.38 10.94 10.48
CA SER A 94 8.93 9.65 10.93
C SER A 94 9.90 9.10 9.89
N SER A 95 10.86 8.29 10.34
CA SER A 95 11.84 7.62 9.47
C SER A 95 11.59 6.12 9.43
N TYR A 96 11.68 5.53 8.25
CA TYR A 96 11.43 4.11 7.99
C TYR A 96 12.56 3.54 7.14
N TYR A 97 12.93 2.27 7.32
CA TYR A 97 13.94 1.63 6.50
C TYR A 97 13.31 0.62 5.55
N VAL A 98 13.69 0.65 4.27
CA VAL A 98 13.32 -0.35 3.26
C VAL A 98 14.52 -1.21 2.89
N GLY A 99 14.32 -2.52 2.81
CA GLY A 99 15.37 -3.50 2.56
C GLY A 99 15.75 -3.66 1.08
N ALA A 100 16.55 -4.69 0.80
CA ALA A 100 17.00 -5.00 -0.55
C ALA A 100 15.87 -5.46 -1.48
N ASP A 101 14.76 -5.98 -0.94
CA ASP A 101 13.53 -6.30 -1.68
C ASP A 101 12.59 -5.09 -1.79
N GLY A 102 12.97 -3.93 -1.25
CA GLY A 102 12.14 -2.72 -1.18
C GLY A 102 11.08 -2.74 -0.09
N ALA A 103 10.95 -3.84 0.66
CA ALA A 103 9.96 -3.95 1.72
C ALA A 103 10.42 -3.19 2.97
N MET A 104 9.49 -2.49 3.60
CA MET A 104 9.71 -1.82 4.88
C MET A 104 10.01 -2.83 5.99
N TRP A 105 11.07 -2.57 6.74
CA TRP A 105 11.41 -3.35 7.93
C TRP A 105 10.56 -2.89 9.11
N TYR A 106 10.26 -3.83 10.01
CA TYR A 106 9.58 -3.56 11.28
C TYR A 106 10.10 -4.55 12.33
N ASN A 107 10.13 -4.11 13.58
CA ASN A 107 10.62 -4.88 14.72
C ASN A 107 11.99 -5.52 14.45
N ALA A 108 12.91 -4.72 13.93
CA ALA A 108 14.18 -5.19 13.41
C ALA A 108 15.30 -4.17 13.62
N ARG A 109 16.54 -4.66 13.58
CA ARG A 109 17.74 -3.82 13.59
C ARG A 109 18.25 -3.64 12.17
N THR A 110 18.36 -2.41 11.70
CA THR A 110 18.84 -2.05 10.35
C THR A 110 20.33 -2.36 10.18
N PRO A 111 20.85 -2.46 8.94
CA PRO A 111 22.27 -2.79 8.71
C PRO A 111 23.26 -1.78 9.30
N ASP A 112 22.85 -0.52 9.42
CA ASP A 112 23.58 0.58 10.05
C ASP A 112 23.35 0.68 11.57
N GLY A 113 22.60 -0.26 12.16
CA GLY A 113 22.56 -0.50 13.59
C GLY A 113 21.41 0.17 14.36
N TYR A 114 20.47 0.84 13.68
CA TYR A 114 19.29 1.46 14.29
C TYR A 114 18.15 0.45 14.48
N TRP A 115 17.26 0.72 15.43
CA TRP A 115 16.08 -0.12 15.68
C TRP A 115 14.82 0.52 15.09
N VAL A 116 14.03 -0.27 14.35
CA VAL A 116 12.69 0.11 13.92
C VAL A 116 11.64 -0.67 14.72
N ASP A 117 10.61 0.01 15.20
CA ASP A 117 9.55 -0.56 16.04
C ASP A 117 8.59 -1.47 15.25
N SER A 118 7.55 -2.00 15.91
CA SER A 118 6.54 -2.86 15.28
C SER A 118 5.75 -2.21 14.15
N ASN A 119 5.79 -0.88 14.02
CA ASN A 119 5.20 -0.12 12.93
C ASN A 119 6.23 0.29 11.86
N GLY A 120 7.48 -0.14 12.01
CA GLY A 120 8.60 0.20 11.13
C GLY A 120 9.20 1.59 11.37
N LYS A 121 8.74 2.31 12.39
CA LYS A 121 9.28 3.63 12.71
C LYS A 121 10.60 3.49 13.42
N TRP A 122 11.61 4.23 12.98
CA TRP A 122 12.85 4.37 13.73
C TRP A 122 12.55 4.95 15.11
N VAL A 123 13.12 4.31 16.13
CA VAL A 123 13.11 4.79 17.50
C VAL A 123 14.54 5.08 17.96
N ARG A 124 14.69 6.20 18.67
CA ARG A 124 15.96 6.67 19.19
C ARG A 124 16.24 6.12 20.58
#